data_AF-A0A957K0F1-F1
#
_entry.id   AF-A0A957K0F1-F1
#
_cell.length_a   1.000
_cell.length_b   1.000
_cell.length_c   1.000
_cell.angle_alpha   90.00
_cell.angle_beta   90.00
_cell.angle_gamma   90.00
#
_symmetry.space_group_name_H-M   'P 1'
#
loop_
_entity.id
_entity.type
_entity.pdbx_description
1 polymer ?
#
loop_
_entity_poly.entity_id
_entity_poly.type
_entity_poly.pdbx_seq_one_letter_code
_entity_poly.pdbx_strand_id
1 'polypeptide(L)'
;MKRSLPFPNLRQYIVWLIALTLLLLATTLFLELAEDVWLNEGFAWDATLMLLIHGQSRPWLDQLFWLITQTGGPLAILPVAGLAFWYWQHGERKLSRLILSSFVGNVILNSLLKLLFARPRPNLFPPVVTETSFSFPSGHAMTAV
;
A
#
# COMPACT_ATOMS: atom_id res chain seq x y z
N MET A 1 -11.09 31.85 -26.24
CA MET A 1 -9.93 32.08 -25.35
C MET A 1 -9.10 30.78 -25.27
N LYS A 2 -8.08 30.61 -26.12
CA LYS A 2 -7.19 29.44 -26.08
C LYS A 2 -6.24 29.63 -24.89
N ARG A 3 -6.47 28.91 -23.77
CA ARG A 3 -5.47 28.79 -22.71
C ARG A 3 -4.32 27.95 -23.28
N SER A 4 -3.27 28.60 -23.78
CA SER A 4 -2.02 27.93 -24.09
C SER A 4 -1.49 27.32 -22.80
N LEU A 5 -1.45 25.99 -22.73
CA LEU A 5 -0.80 25.30 -21.62
C LEU A 5 0.68 25.75 -21.62
N PRO A 6 1.19 26.31 -20.51
CA PRO A 6 2.59 26.71 -20.47
C PRO A 6 3.45 25.47 -20.71
N PHE A 7 4.36 25.55 -21.69
CA PHE A 7 5.34 24.48 -21.89
C PHE A 7 6.11 24.27 -20.59
N PRO A 8 6.25 23.02 -20.10
CA PRO A 8 7.03 22.76 -18.90
C PRO A 8 8.46 23.26 -19.10
N ASN A 9 9.05 23.87 -18.07
CA ASN A 9 10.47 24.23 -18.12
C ASN A 9 11.35 22.98 -17.95
N LEU A 10 12.66 23.09 -18.24
CA LEU A 10 13.61 21.97 -18.16
C LEU A 10 13.56 21.24 -16.80
N ARG A 11 13.41 21.99 -15.70
CA ARG A 11 13.24 21.42 -14.35
C ARG A 11 12.02 20.50 -14.27
N GLN A 12 10.91 20.92 -14.85
CA GLN A 12 9.69 20.12 -14.84
C GLN A 12 9.82 18.85 -15.66
N TYR A 13 10.49 18.90 -16.82
CA TYR A 13 10.83 17.68 -17.58
C TYR A 13 11.71 16.72 -16.76
N ILE A 14 12.74 17.23 -16.07
CA ILE A 14 13.60 16.40 -15.20
C ILE A 14 12.77 15.73 -14.10
N VAL A 15 11.86 16.47 -13.45
CA VAL A 15 10.96 15.91 -12.42
C VAL A 15 10.07 14.80 -12.99
N TRP A 16 9.48 15.01 -14.17
CA TRP A 16 8.66 13.99 -14.82
C TRP A 16 9.46 12.75 -15.21
N LEU A 17 10.69 12.92 -15.71
CA LEU A 17 11.58 11.81 -16.04
C LEU A 17 11.93 11.00 -14.78
N ILE A 18 12.33 11.66 -13.70
CA ILE A 18 12.61 11.00 -12.42
C ILE A 18 11.38 10.25 -11.91
N ALA A 19 10.21 10.90 -11.90
CA ALA A 19 8.96 10.27 -11.45
C ALA A 19 8.59 9.04 -12.29
N LEU A 20 8.75 9.12 -13.62
CA LEU A 20 8.49 7.99 -14.52
C LEU A 20 9.49 6.86 -14.31
N THR A 21 10.77 7.16 -14.16
CA THR A 21 11.80 6.15 -13.87
C THR A 21 11.54 5.44 -12.54
N LEU A 22 11.21 6.19 -11.49
CA LEU A 22 10.87 5.62 -10.18
C LEU A 22 9.61 4.75 -10.24
N LEU A 23 8.59 5.19 -10.98
CA LEU A 23 7.37 4.41 -11.18
C LEU A 23 7.67 3.08 -11.89
N LEU A 24 8.42 3.13 -13.00
CA LEU A 24 8.81 1.93 -13.75
C LEU A 24 9.66 0.98 -12.90
N LEU A 25 10.59 1.51 -12.12
CA LEU A 25 11.40 0.71 -11.20
C LEU A 25 10.51 0.05 -10.12
N ALA A 26 9.61 0.80 -9.50
CA ALA A 26 8.69 0.25 -8.50
C ALA A 26 7.76 -0.82 -9.09
N THR A 27 7.25 -0.61 -10.30
CA THR A 27 6.41 -1.58 -11.01
C THR A 27 7.19 -2.85 -11.35
N THR A 28 8.41 -2.73 -11.87
CA THR A 28 9.24 -3.90 -12.21
C THR A 28 9.60 -4.72 -10.97
N LEU A 29 10.04 -4.08 -9.89
CA LEU A 29 10.28 -4.75 -8.62
C LEU A 29 9.03 -5.44 -8.07
N PHE A 30 7.86 -4.79 -8.15
CA PHE A 30 6.61 -5.40 -7.74
C PHE A 30 6.26 -6.64 -8.60
N LEU A 31 6.44 -6.56 -9.91
CA LEU A 31 6.13 -7.67 -10.82
C LEU A 31 7.03 -8.88 -10.58
N GLU A 32 8.32 -8.65 -10.29
CA GLU A 32 9.25 -9.73 -9.93
C GLU A 32 8.80 -10.45 -8.66
N LEU A 33 8.45 -9.69 -7.61
CA LEU A 33 7.91 -10.27 -6.36
C LEU A 33 6.55 -10.97 -6.59
N ALA A 34 5.72 -10.42 -7.46
CA ALA A 34 4.41 -10.97 -7.78
C ALA A 34 4.51 -12.28 -8.59
N GLU A 35 5.50 -12.39 -9.48
CA GLU A 35 5.79 -13.61 -10.24
C GLU A 35 6.17 -14.76 -9.28
N ASP A 36 7.03 -14.49 -8.30
CA ASP A 36 7.39 -15.48 -7.28
C ASP A 36 6.16 -15.93 -6.47
N VAL A 37 5.30 -15.00 -6.06
CA VAL A 37 4.06 -15.34 -5.36
C VAL A 37 3.13 -16.19 -6.23
N TRP A 38 3.05 -15.88 -7.53
CA TRP A 38 2.18 -16.58 -8.48
C TRP A 38 2.67 -18.00 -8.79
N LEU A 39 3.98 -18.16 -9.05
CA LEU A 39 4.56 -19.41 -9.52
C LEU A 39 5.05 -20.32 -8.40
N ASN A 40 5.59 -19.73 -7.32
CA ASN A 40 6.29 -20.44 -6.24
C ASN A 40 5.49 -20.43 -4.91
N GLU A 41 4.24 -19.96 -4.93
CA GLU A 41 3.35 -19.81 -3.76
C GLU A 41 3.90 -18.88 -2.64
N GLY A 42 4.97 -18.16 -2.93
CA GLY A 42 5.69 -17.30 -1.98
C GLY A 42 7.20 -17.38 -2.15
N PHE A 43 7.91 -16.88 -1.14
CA PHE A 43 9.36 -16.86 -1.15
C PHE A 43 9.93 -18.00 -0.32
N ALA A 44 11.03 -18.62 -0.77
CA ALA A 44 11.69 -19.72 -0.05
C ALA A 44 12.13 -19.34 1.37
N TRP A 45 12.31 -18.04 1.64
CA TRP A 45 12.73 -17.49 2.92
C TRP A 45 11.56 -17.02 3.81
N ASP A 46 10.30 -17.06 3.35
CA ASP A 46 9.14 -16.55 4.08
C ASP A 46 9.01 -17.19 5.47
N ALA A 47 8.99 -18.52 5.53
CA ALA A 47 8.82 -19.25 6.78
C ALA A 47 9.98 -19.00 7.75
N THR A 48 11.21 -19.01 7.24
CA THR A 48 12.42 -18.75 8.04
C THR A 48 12.39 -17.35 8.65
N LEU A 49 12.08 -16.32 7.86
CA LEU A 49 11.97 -14.95 8.38
C LEU A 49 10.82 -14.81 9.39
N MET A 50 9.66 -15.41 9.13
CA MET A 50 8.53 -15.37 10.05
C MET A 50 8.87 -16.00 11.40
N LEU A 51 9.55 -17.15 11.42
CA LEU A 51 9.97 -17.81 12.65
C LEU A 51 11.05 -17.00 13.40
N LEU A 52 12.00 -16.39 12.68
CA LEU A 52 13.01 -15.52 13.27
C LEU A 52 12.38 -14.30 13.94
N ILE A 53 11.41 -13.65 13.30
CA ILE A 53 10.69 -12.51 13.86
C ILE A 53 9.87 -12.96 15.07
N HIS A 54 9.12 -14.06 14.96
CA HIS A 54 8.30 -14.59 16.05
C HIS A 54 9.13 -15.00 17.28
N GLY A 55 10.35 -15.52 17.08
CA GLY A 55 11.27 -15.85 18.18
C GLY A 55 11.65 -14.65 19.06
N GLN A 56 11.49 -13.42 18.54
CA GLN A 56 11.74 -12.19 19.27
C GLN A 56 10.47 -11.57 19.89
N SER A 57 9.30 -12.19 19.72
CA SER A 57 8.04 -11.68 20.26
C SER A 57 8.09 -11.48 21.77
N ARG A 58 7.48 -10.38 22.22
CA ARG A 58 7.28 -10.01 23.63
C ARG A 58 5.89 -9.38 23.75
N PRO A 59 5.16 -9.56 24.86
CA PRO A 59 3.81 -9.00 24.99
C PRO A 59 3.70 -7.50 24.71
N TRP A 60 4.70 -6.71 25.10
CA TRP A 60 4.74 -5.27 24.83
C TRP A 60 5.05 -4.94 23.36
N LEU A 61 5.85 -5.77 22.67
CA LEU A 61 6.09 -5.64 21.23
C LEU A 61 4.82 -5.94 20.44
N ASP A 62 4.09 -6.99 20.83
CA ASP A 62 2.84 -7.36 20.18
C ASP A 62 1.80 -6.25 20.32
N GLN A 63 1.69 -5.62 21.50
CA GLN A 63 0.83 -4.45 21.70
C GLN A 63 1.26 -3.24 20.88
N LEU A 64 2.57 -2.97 20.82
CA LEU A 64 3.11 -1.86 20.03
C LEU A 64 2.80 -2.04 18.53
N PHE A 65 3.11 -3.21 17.96
CA PHE A 65 2.84 -3.47 16.56
C PHE A 65 1.35 -3.60 16.25
N TRP A 66 0.54 -4.04 17.23
CA TRP A 66 -0.91 -4.00 17.11
C TRP A 66 -1.43 -2.57 16.97
N LEU A 67 -0.90 -1.60 17.72
CA LEU A 67 -1.26 -0.18 17.59
C LEU A 67 -0.77 0.40 16.26
N ILE A 68 0.48 0.11 15.87
CA ILE A 68 1.06 0.58 14.61
C ILE A 68 0.24 0.04 13.43
N THR A 69 -0.15 -1.24 13.42
CA THR A 69 -0.90 -1.78 12.29
C THR A 69 -2.26 -1.09 12.14
N GLN A 70 -2.90 -0.59 13.21
CA GLN A 70 -4.17 0.13 13.06
C GLN A 70 -4.08 1.38 12.18
N THR A 71 -2.89 2.01 12.05
CA THR A 71 -2.74 3.22 11.22
C THR A 71 -2.82 2.93 9.73
N GLY A 72 -2.47 1.71 9.30
CA GLY A 72 -2.66 1.23 7.93
C GLY A 72 -3.95 0.45 7.73
N GLY A 73 -4.72 0.20 8.80
CA GLY A 73 -5.92 -0.61 8.75
C GLY A 73 -7.15 0.12 8.22
N PRO A 74 -8.34 -0.48 8.35
CA PRO A 74 -9.59 0.14 7.93
C PRO A 74 -9.84 1.53 8.51
N LEU A 75 -9.28 1.83 9.70
CA LEU A 75 -9.38 3.13 10.35
C LEU A 75 -8.59 4.24 9.65
N ALA A 76 -7.66 3.90 8.73
CA ALA A 76 -6.92 4.87 7.93
C ALA A 76 -7.83 5.76 7.06
N ILE A 77 -9.07 5.33 6.78
CA ILE A 77 -10.05 6.18 6.10
C ILE A 77 -10.36 7.47 6.87
N LEU A 78 -10.28 7.46 8.20
CA LEU A 78 -10.61 8.62 9.03
C LEU A 78 -9.67 9.81 8.78
N PRO A 79 -8.33 9.67 8.89
CA PRO A 79 -7.42 10.77 8.55
C PRO A 79 -7.48 11.13 7.07
N VAL A 80 -7.66 10.17 6.16
CA VAL A 80 -7.78 10.43 4.71
C VAL A 80 -9.02 11.28 4.40
N ALA A 81 -10.17 10.92 4.95
CA ALA A 81 -11.42 11.66 4.77
C ALA A 81 -11.35 13.03 5.44
N GLY A 82 -10.75 13.12 6.64
CA GLY A 82 -10.52 14.39 7.32
C GLY A 82 -9.65 15.35 6.52
N LEU A 83 -8.55 14.86 5.94
CA LEU A 83 -7.67 15.64 5.09
C LEU A 83 -8.36 16.07 3.78
N ALA A 84 -9.07 15.16 3.13
CA ALA A 84 -9.84 15.46 1.93
C ALA A 84 -10.93 16.51 2.19
N PHE A 85 -11.62 16.43 3.33
CA PHE A 85 -12.61 17.41 3.77
C PHE A 85 -11.96 18.77 4.07
N TRP A 86 -10.81 18.77 4.75
CA TRP A 86 -10.06 19.99 5.03
C TRP A 86 -9.69 20.74 3.75
N TYR A 87 -9.12 20.05 2.75
CA TYR A 87 -8.81 20.65 1.44
C TYR A 87 -10.06 21.12 0.71
N TRP A 88 -11.17 20.40 0.83
CA TRP A 88 -12.44 20.81 0.23
C TRP A 88 -12.91 22.16 0.79
N GLN A 89 -12.88 22.33 2.11
CA GLN A 89 -13.31 23.56 2.79
C GLN A 89 -12.43 24.76 2.46
N HIS A 90 -11.15 24.54 2.16
CA HIS A 90 -10.20 25.60 1.80
C HIS A 90 -10.17 25.92 0.29
N GLY A 91 -11.11 25.37 -0.49
CA GLY A 91 -11.21 25.64 -1.93
C GLY A 91 -10.31 24.77 -2.83
N GLU A 92 -9.47 23.92 -2.23
CA GLU A 92 -8.53 23.02 -2.91
C GLU A 92 -9.20 21.71 -3.39
N ARG A 93 -10.31 21.84 -4.12
CA ARG A 93 -11.14 20.71 -4.56
C ARG A 93 -10.42 19.71 -5.47
N LYS A 94 -9.34 20.12 -6.13
CA LYS A 94 -8.52 19.19 -6.93
C LYS A 94 -7.74 18.23 -6.03
N LEU A 95 -7.11 18.73 -4.97
CA LEU A 95 -6.37 17.91 -4.01
C LEU A 95 -7.29 16.98 -3.24
N SER A 96 -8.44 17.49 -2.77
CA SER A 96 -9.47 16.69 -2.11
C SER A 96 -9.90 15.48 -2.96
N ARG A 97 -10.22 15.71 -4.24
CA ARG A 97 -10.59 14.63 -5.18
C ARG A 97 -9.44 13.68 -5.45
N LEU A 98 -8.22 14.18 -5.59
CA LEU A 98 -7.04 13.36 -5.81
C LEU A 98 -6.83 12.38 -4.65
N ILE A 99 -6.81 12.88 -3.40
CA ILE A 99 -6.67 12.06 -2.19
C ILE A 99 -7.73 10.95 -2.14
N LEU A 100 -9.01 11.31 -2.34
CA LEU A 100 -10.09 10.32 -2.31
C LEU A 100 -9.98 9.31 -3.44
N SER A 101 -9.68 9.77 -4.67
CA SER A 101 -9.53 8.87 -5.82
C SER A 101 -8.35 7.92 -5.67
N SER A 102 -7.23 8.37 -5.10
CA SER A 102 -6.08 7.54 -4.80
C SER A 102 -6.40 6.49 -3.76
N PHE A 103 -7.09 6.86 -2.68
CA PHE A 103 -7.49 5.90 -1.64
C PHE A 103 -8.48 4.86 -2.17
N VAL A 104 -9.50 5.28 -2.92
CA VAL A 104 -10.46 4.36 -3.56
C VAL A 104 -9.74 3.45 -4.56
N GLY A 105 -8.83 4.00 -5.37
CA GLY A 105 -8.00 3.24 -6.30
C GLY A 105 -7.16 2.19 -5.59
N ASN A 106 -6.54 2.54 -4.45
CA ASN A 106 -5.81 1.61 -3.59
C ASN A 106 -6.70 0.46 -3.11
N VAL A 107 -7.88 0.74 -2.55
CA VAL A 107 -8.79 -0.30 -2.05
C VAL A 107 -9.22 -1.26 -3.18
N ILE A 108 -9.59 -0.71 -4.33
CA ILE A 108 -10.03 -1.51 -5.50
C ILE A 108 -8.88 -2.38 -6.00
N LEU A 109 -7.71 -1.77 -6.23
CA LEU A 109 -6.54 -2.48 -6.75
C LEU A 109 -6.10 -3.58 -5.77
N ASN A 110 -6.01 -3.28 -4.48
CA ASN A 110 -5.65 -4.28 -3.46
C ASN A 110 -6.62 -5.47 -3.46
N SER A 111 -7.93 -5.18 -3.49
CA SER A 111 -8.97 -6.22 -3.50
C SER A 111 -8.88 -7.10 -4.74
N LEU A 112 -8.69 -6.50 -5.93
CA LEU A 112 -8.54 -7.24 -7.18
C LEU A 112 -7.29 -8.11 -7.18
N LEU A 113 -6.15 -7.56 -6.74
CA LEU A 113 -4.91 -8.34 -6.66
C LEU A 113 -5.06 -9.50 -5.66
N LYS A 114 -5.68 -9.28 -4.50
CA LYS A 114 -5.97 -10.35 -3.54
C LYS A 114 -6.78 -11.49 -4.15
N LEU A 115 -7.81 -11.17 -4.93
CA LEU A 115 -8.62 -12.18 -5.63
C LEU A 115 -7.84 -12.87 -6.75
N LEU A 116 -6.98 -12.13 -7.45
CA LEU A 116 -6.17 -12.67 -8.54
C LEU A 116 -5.16 -13.68 -8.01
N PHE A 117 -4.31 -13.29 -7.04
CA PHE A 117 -3.28 -14.16 -6.49
C PHE A 117 -3.84 -15.24 -5.56
N ALA A 118 -4.96 -14.96 -4.87
CA ALA A 118 -5.62 -15.88 -3.94
C ALA A 118 -4.68 -16.56 -2.92
N ARG A 119 -3.57 -15.90 -2.57
CA ARG A 119 -2.52 -16.50 -1.75
C ARG A 119 -3.03 -16.75 -0.32
N PRO A 120 -2.96 -17.99 0.20
CA PRO A 120 -3.37 -18.28 1.57
C PRO A 120 -2.47 -17.56 2.58
N ARG A 121 -3.01 -17.35 3.80
CA ARG A 121 -2.22 -16.80 4.91
C ARG A 121 -1.36 -17.92 5.52
N PRO A 122 -0.11 -17.63 5.92
CA PRO A 122 0.74 -18.61 6.58
C PRO A 122 0.19 -18.95 7.97
N ASN A 123 0.23 -20.23 8.34
CA ASN A 123 -0.30 -20.76 9.60
C ASN A 123 0.82 -21.42 10.44
N LEU A 124 1.95 -20.74 10.61
CA LEU A 124 3.11 -21.25 11.36
C LEU A 124 2.96 -21.10 12.89
N PHE A 125 2.22 -20.08 13.33
CA PHE A 125 1.95 -19.76 14.73
C PHE A 125 0.60 -19.02 14.83
N PRO A 126 -0.05 -19.00 16.01
CA PRO A 126 -1.29 -18.25 16.18
C PRO A 126 -1.10 -16.76 15.84
N PRO A 127 -1.96 -16.17 14.99
CA PRO A 127 -1.83 -14.77 14.61
C PRO A 127 -2.26 -13.84 15.77
N VAL A 128 -1.58 -12.70 15.89
CA VAL A 128 -1.95 -11.63 16.85
C VAL A 128 -3.28 -10.97 16.44
N VAL A 129 -3.57 -10.92 15.13
CA VAL A 129 -4.81 -10.39 14.56
C VAL A 129 -5.36 -11.38 13.53
N THR A 130 -6.62 -11.77 13.69
CA THR A 130 -7.29 -12.65 12.74
C THR A 130 -7.78 -11.85 11.53
N GLU A 131 -7.33 -12.27 10.36
CA GLU A 131 -7.66 -11.66 9.08
C GLU A 131 -8.43 -12.67 8.21
N THR A 132 -9.50 -12.23 7.56
CA THR A 132 -10.39 -13.10 6.76
C THR A 132 -10.09 -13.07 5.26
N SER A 133 -9.15 -12.23 4.81
CA SER A 133 -8.80 -12.04 3.40
C SER A 133 -7.44 -12.66 3.05
N PHE A 134 -7.18 -12.88 1.76
CA PHE A 134 -5.90 -13.37 1.23
C PHE A 134 -4.69 -12.54 1.68
N SER A 135 -3.50 -13.16 1.67
CA SER A 135 -2.28 -12.59 2.25
C SER A 135 -1.55 -11.60 1.36
N PHE A 136 -1.68 -11.71 0.03
CA PHE A 136 -0.94 -10.90 -0.93
C PHE A 136 -1.83 -10.06 -1.85
N PRO A 137 -1.50 -8.78 -2.08
CA PRO A 137 -0.58 -7.96 -1.29
C PRO A 137 -1.21 -7.53 0.05
N SER A 138 -0.39 -7.10 1.02
CA SER A 138 -0.89 -6.64 2.33
C SER A 138 -1.68 -5.33 2.21
N GLY A 139 -2.97 -5.35 2.55
CA GLY A 139 -3.83 -4.15 2.52
C GLY A 139 -3.42 -3.09 3.54
N HIS A 140 -2.95 -3.51 4.72
CA HIS A 140 -2.44 -2.60 5.75
C HIS A 140 -1.19 -1.84 5.28
N ALA A 141 -0.26 -2.55 4.63
CA ALA A 141 0.95 -1.94 4.08
C ALA A 141 0.62 -1.04 2.88
N MET A 142 -0.26 -1.50 1.98
CA MET A 142 -0.63 -0.74 0.78
C MET A 142 -1.37 0.57 1.12
N THR A 143 -2.12 0.58 2.22
CA THR A 143 -2.82 1.78 2.72
C THR A 143 -1.89 2.76 3.45
N ALA A 144 -0.77 2.28 3.98
CA ALA A 144 0.19 3.11 4.71
C ALA A 144 1.16 3.88 3.78
N VAL A 145 1.20 3.56 2.49
CA VAL A 145 2.06 4.16 1.45
C VAL A 145 1.24 5.08 0.55
#